data_AF-A0A485B763-F1
#
_entry.id   AF-A0A485B763-F1
#
_cell.length_a   1.000
_cell.length_b   1.000
_cell.length_c   1.000
_cell.angle_alpha   90.00
_cell.angle_beta   90.00
_cell.angle_gamma   90.00
#
_symmetry.space_group_name_H-M   'P 1'
#
loop_
_entity.id
_entity.type
_entity.pdbx_description
1 polymer ?
#
loop_
_entity_poly.entity_id
_entity_poly.type
_entity_poly.pdbx_seq_one_letter_code
_entity_poly.pdbx_strand_id
1 'polypeptide(L)'
;MCGSVAVGLNNENQILNSTGTTEGLLVVTEAVNNSRSFFRARVSNGVHVLPGLHSLYASLPSAGYAIEWFRNLFELDMPAFLRMVDTLRNEKDRVVAGSLDGIFIPHLRGSGPPDRNTWSRALIYGLDDKSRPEDVLRFVFQGLCFELKNLLDLYETLTGRHYPVVNVIGAAV
;
A
#
# COMPACT_ATOMS: atom_id res chain seq x y z
N MET A 1 -11.00 -11.48 3.42
CA MET A 1 -11.80 -12.27 4.38
C MET A 1 -11.18 -13.63 4.69
N CYS A 2 -10.89 -14.51 3.73
CA CYS A 2 -10.18 -15.77 4.07
C CYS A 2 -8.77 -15.52 4.65
N GLY A 3 -8.03 -14.57 4.07
CA GLY A 3 -6.72 -14.17 4.58
C GLY A 3 -6.74 -13.61 6.01
N SER A 4 -7.81 -12.90 6.41
CA SER A 4 -7.93 -12.37 7.77
C SER A 4 -8.12 -13.48 8.79
N VAL A 5 -8.89 -14.52 8.45
CA VAL A 5 -9.01 -15.72 9.29
C VAL A 5 -7.66 -16.46 9.39
N ALA A 6 -6.95 -16.63 8.27
CA ALA A 6 -5.69 -17.37 8.23
C ALA A 6 -4.60 -16.76 9.12
N VAL A 7 -4.54 -15.44 9.22
CA VAL A 7 -3.59 -14.74 10.12
C VAL A 7 -4.11 -14.56 11.55
N GLY A 8 -5.29 -15.11 11.87
CA GLY A 8 -5.87 -15.00 13.21
C GLY A 8 -6.42 -13.62 13.55
N LEU A 9 -6.83 -12.81 12.55
CA LEU A 9 -7.40 -11.48 12.74
C LEU A 9 -8.78 -11.59 13.41
N ASN A 10 -8.81 -11.45 14.74
CA ASN A 10 -10.00 -11.69 15.56
C ASN A 10 -10.31 -10.60 16.58
N ASN A 11 -9.54 -9.50 16.59
CA ASN A 11 -9.72 -8.37 17.48
C ASN A 11 -9.35 -7.05 16.80
N GLU A 12 -9.72 -5.93 17.41
CA GLU A 12 -9.61 -4.60 16.82
C GLU A 12 -8.22 -3.95 16.97
N ASN A 13 -7.21 -4.66 17.50
CA ASN A 13 -5.84 -4.16 17.66
C ASN A 13 -4.88 -4.63 16.56
N GLN A 14 -5.42 -5.33 15.56
CA GLN A 14 -4.65 -5.89 14.46
C GLN A 14 -5.23 -5.40 13.14
N ILE A 15 -4.36 -5.29 12.14
CA ILE A 15 -4.76 -5.00 10.77
C ILE A 15 -4.12 -6.02 9.84
N LEU A 16 -4.86 -6.46 8.83
CA LEU A 16 -4.33 -7.26 7.74
C LEU A 16 -3.92 -6.32 6.60
N ASN A 17 -2.67 -6.41 6.18
CA ASN A 17 -2.21 -5.93 4.88
C ASN A 17 -2.16 -7.12 3.89
N SER A 18 -3.02 -7.10 2.89
CA SER A 18 -3.02 -8.04 1.77
C SER A 18 -2.38 -7.36 0.57
N THR A 19 -1.19 -7.79 0.19
CA THR A 19 -0.38 -7.15 -0.85
C THR A 19 -0.12 -8.09 -2.03
N GLY A 20 -0.09 -7.53 -3.23
CA GLY A 20 -0.03 -8.23 -4.52
C GLY A 20 -0.12 -7.21 -5.65
N THR A 21 -0.82 -7.51 -6.76
CA THR A 21 -1.05 -6.52 -7.83
C THR A 21 -1.63 -5.20 -7.30
N THR A 22 -2.62 -5.33 -6.41
CA THR A 22 -3.17 -4.27 -5.56
C THR A 22 -2.74 -4.52 -4.13
N GLU A 23 -2.83 -3.51 -3.28
CA GLU A 23 -2.64 -3.65 -1.84
C GLU A 23 -3.94 -3.28 -1.12
N GLY A 24 -4.25 -3.93 -0.01
CA GLY A 24 -5.48 -3.64 0.72
C GLY A 24 -5.37 -3.90 2.20
N LEU A 25 -5.96 -2.99 2.96
CA LEU A 25 -6.08 -3.10 4.40
C LEU A 25 -7.45 -3.66 4.79
N LEU A 26 -7.44 -4.55 5.77
CA LEU A 26 -8.65 -5.10 6.37
C LEU A 26 -8.53 -5.11 7.89
N VAL A 27 -9.54 -4.58 8.58
CA VAL A 27 -9.71 -4.74 10.04
C VAL A 27 -11.03 -5.44 10.34
N VAL A 28 -11.12 -6.02 11.53
CA VAL A 28 -12.38 -6.51 12.09
C VAL A 28 -12.89 -5.57 13.16
N THR A 29 -14.22 -5.47 13.28
CA THR A 29 -14.89 -4.61 14.28
C THR A 29 -16.12 -5.33 14.88
N GLU A 30 -16.42 -5.12 16.15
CA GLU A 30 -17.59 -5.66 16.83
C GLU A 30 -18.88 -4.93 16.40
N ALA A 31 -18.75 -3.66 16.00
CA ALA A 31 -19.86 -2.84 15.52
C ALA A 31 -19.87 -2.68 13.99
N VAL A 32 -21.06 -2.43 13.43
CA VAL A 32 -21.22 -1.99 12.04
C VAL A 32 -20.78 -0.53 11.92
N ASN A 33 -19.93 -0.22 10.93
CA ASN A 33 -19.35 1.11 10.74
C ASN A 33 -19.88 1.79 9.46
N ASN A 34 -21.19 2.08 9.43
CA ASN A 34 -21.91 2.60 8.25
C ASN A 34 -22.11 4.13 8.25
N SER A 35 -21.34 4.87 9.03
CA SER A 35 -21.48 6.32 9.11
C SER A 35 -21.10 7.02 7.80
N ARG A 36 -21.47 8.30 7.67
CA ARG A 36 -21.15 9.12 6.48
C ARG A 36 -19.63 9.27 6.26
N SER A 37 -18.81 9.21 7.31
CA SER A 37 -17.35 9.32 7.18
C SER A 37 -16.78 8.10 6.45
N PHE A 38 -17.15 6.88 6.87
CA PHE A 38 -16.75 5.64 6.19
C PHE A 38 -17.20 5.60 4.73
N PHE A 39 -18.44 6.02 4.45
CA PHE A 39 -18.96 6.08 3.09
C PHE A 39 -18.20 7.06 2.19
N ARG A 40 -17.89 8.26 2.71
CA ARG A 40 -17.11 9.28 1.98
C ARG A 40 -15.69 8.78 1.70
N ALA A 41 -15.07 8.15 2.68
CA ALA A 41 -13.74 7.56 2.58
C ALA A 41 -13.67 6.32 1.69
N ARG A 42 -14.79 5.84 1.11
CA ARG A 42 -14.84 4.65 0.24
C ARG A 42 -14.35 3.38 0.93
N VAL A 43 -14.49 3.28 2.25
CA VAL A 43 -14.20 2.06 3.00
C VAL A 43 -15.41 1.14 2.95
N SER A 44 -15.22 -0.07 2.44
CA SER A 44 -16.27 -1.08 2.32
C SER A 44 -16.51 -1.75 3.66
N ASN A 45 -17.78 -1.87 4.05
CA ASN A 45 -18.20 -2.61 5.22
C ASN A 45 -18.74 -3.99 4.82
N GLY A 46 -18.49 -5.02 5.62
CA GLY A 46 -19.05 -6.36 5.41
C GLY A 46 -19.23 -7.12 6.71
N VAL A 47 -20.10 -8.13 6.71
CA VAL A 47 -20.21 -9.09 7.83
C VAL A 47 -19.01 -10.03 7.78
N HIS A 48 -18.32 -10.22 8.90
CA HIS A 48 -17.20 -11.15 8.98
C HIS A 48 -17.70 -12.58 9.26
N VAL A 49 -16.89 -13.58 8.91
CA VAL A 49 -17.26 -15.00 9.12
C VAL A 49 -17.22 -15.42 10.59
N LEU A 50 -16.42 -14.73 11.41
CA LEU A 50 -16.40 -14.96 12.86
C LEU A 50 -17.64 -14.29 13.49
N PRO A 51 -18.37 -14.98 14.38
CA PRO A 51 -19.59 -14.45 15.00
C PRO A 51 -19.37 -13.11 15.70
N GLY A 52 -20.31 -12.19 15.53
CA GLY A 52 -20.27 -10.87 16.17
C GLY A 52 -19.28 -9.88 15.57
N LEU A 53 -18.48 -10.28 14.57
CA LEU A 53 -17.52 -9.41 13.91
C LEU A 53 -18.03 -8.94 12.53
N HIS A 54 -17.60 -7.74 12.20
CA HIS A 54 -17.74 -7.06 10.92
C HIS A 54 -16.35 -6.77 10.37
N SER A 55 -16.27 -6.39 9.11
CA SER A 55 -15.02 -6.07 8.43
C SER A 55 -15.11 -4.71 7.77
N LEU A 56 -14.00 -3.99 7.84
CA LEU A 56 -13.73 -2.81 7.05
C LEU A 56 -12.61 -3.13 6.06
N TYR A 57 -12.83 -2.82 4.79
CA TYR A 57 -11.87 -3.11 3.73
C TYR A 57 -11.72 -1.94 2.75
N ALA A 58 -10.48 -1.68 2.37
CA ALA A 58 -10.09 -0.68 1.39
C ALA A 58 -8.86 -1.17 0.64
N SER A 59 -8.70 -0.71 -0.60
CA SER A 59 -7.56 -1.09 -1.44
C SER A 59 -6.96 0.10 -2.18
N LEU A 60 -5.65 -0.01 -2.39
CA LEU A 60 -4.82 0.80 -3.25
C LEU A 60 -4.75 0.13 -4.64
N PRO A 61 -5.12 0.84 -5.72
CA PRO A 61 -5.24 0.23 -7.05
C PRO A 61 -3.94 -0.26 -7.68
N SER A 62 -2.79 0.17 -7.18
CA SER A 62 -1.49 -0.06 -7.81
C SER A 62 -0.41 -0.23 -6.75
N ALA A 63 -0.12 -1.50 -6.42
CA ALA A 63 0.97 -1.87 -5.52
C ALA A 63 2.05 -2.64 -6.31
N GLY A 64 2.00 -3.98 -6.32
CA GLY A 64 2.85 -4.80 -7.17
C GLY A 64 2.73 -4.45 -8.65
N TYR A 65 1.58 -3.92 -9.10
CA TYR A 65 1.44 -3.39 -10.45
C TYR A 65 2.40 -2.23 -10.76
N ALA A 66 2.70 -1.36 -9.77
CA ALA A 66 3.66 -0.27 -9.97
C ALA A 66 5.10 -0.80 -10.13
N ILE A 67 5.42 -1.88 -9.42
CA ILE A 67 6.72 -2.56 -9.50
C ILE A 67 6.86 -3.24 -10.88
N GLU A 68 5.81 -3.93 -11.33
CA GLU A 68 5.75 -4.50 -12.67
C GLU A 68 5.85 -3.42 -13.77
N TRP A 69 5.13 -2.30 -13.60
CA TRP A 69 5.18 -1.16 -14.50
C TRP A 69 6.60 -0.60 -14.61
N PHE A 70 7.29 -0.41 -13.48
CA PHE A 70 8.68 0.03 -13.47
C PHE A 70 9.57 -0.94 -14.26
N ARG A 71 9.46 -2.25 -13.97
CA ARG A 71 10.25 -3.28 -14.66
C ARG A 71 10.04 -3.23 -16.18
N ASN A 72 8.79 -3.07 -16.61
CA ASN A 72 8.44 -2.97 -18.03
C ASN A 72 8.91 -1.65 -18.66
N LEU A 73 8.82 -0.52 -17.93
CA LEU A 73 9.24 0.80 -18.41
C LEU A 73 10.74 0.85 -18.72
N PHE A 74 11.56 0.16 -17.93
CA PHE A 74 13.00 0.05 -18.10
C PHE A 74 13.44 -1.23 -18.83
N GLU A 75 12.49 -2.00 -19.38
CA GLU A 75 12.74 -3.22 -20.15
C GLU A 75 13.63 -4.25 -19.41
N LEU A 76 13.45 -4.36 -18.10
CA LEU A 76 14.28 -5.21 -17.25
C LEU A 76 13.77 -6.65 -17.22
N ASP A 77 14.67 -7.61 -17.42
CA ASP A 77 14.43 -8.99 -17.05
C ASP A 77 14.44 -9.17 -15.52
N MET A 78 13.92 -10.30 -15.03
CA MET A 78 13.88 -10.53 -13.58
C MET A 78 15.27 -10.51 -12.93
N PRO A 79 16.31 -11.17 -13.47
CA PRO A 79 17.65 -11.09 -12.91
C PRO A 79 18.20 -9.66 -12.79
N ALA A 80 18.00 -8.80 -13.79
CA ALA A 80 18.43 -7.41 -13.76
C ALA A 80 17.65 -6.59 -12.73
N PHE A 81 16.32 -6.77 -12.69
CA PHE A 81 15.49 -6.13 -11.69
C PHE A 81 15.91 -6.52 -10.26
N LEU A 82 16.14 -7.80 -9.98
CA LEU A 82 16.58 -8.26 -8.66
C LEU A 82 17.94 -7.69 -8.26
N ARG A 83 18.91 -7.61 -9.19
CA ARG A 83 20.20 -6.95 -8.92
C ARG A 83 20.02 -5.47 -8.56
N MET A 84 19.08 -4.79 -9.22
CA MET A 84 18.77 -3.39 -8.93
C MET A 84 18.13 -3.25 -7.54
N VAL A 85 17.18 -4.11 -7.19
CA VAL A 85 16.58 -4.17 -5.85
C VAL A 85 17.64 -4.45 -4.78
N ASP A 86 18.55 -5.40 -5.01
CA ASP A 86 19.62 -5.72 -4.06
C ASP A 86 20.59 -4.55 -3.87
N THR A 87 20.84 -3.76 -4.92
CA THR A 87 21.63 -2.53 -4.80
C THR A 87 20.98 -1.57 -3.80
N LEU A 88 19.66 -1.36 -3.88
CA LEU A 88 18.93 -0.51 -2.94
C LEU A 88 18.93 -1.02 -1.49
N ARG A 89 19.26 -2.30 -1.25
CA ARG A 89 19.27 -2.91 0.10
C ARG A 89 20.61 -2.75 0.84
N ASN A 90 21.69 -2.45 0.11
CA ASN A 90 23.03 -2.33 0.69
C ASN A 90 23.12 -1.15 1.67
N GLU A 91 23.94 -1.27 2.72
CA GLU A 91 23.96 -0.32 3.85
C GLU A 91 24.29 1.13 3.45
N LYS A 92 25.15 1.35 2.45
CA LYS A 92 25.41 2.69 1.89
C LYS A 92 24.16 3.28 1.24
N ASP A 93 23.38 2.44 0.57
CA ASP A 93 22.20 2.83 -0.18
C ASP A 93 20.97 2.97 0.72
N ARG A 94 20.99 2.42 1.95
CA ARG A 94 19.94 2.69 2.97
C ARG A 94 19.92 4.14 3.45
N VAL A 95 21.08 4.79 3.54
CA VAL A 95 21.16 6.22 3.89
C VAL A 95 20.51 7.07 2.79
N VAL A 96 20.71 6.69 1.53
CA VAL A 96 20.07 7.30 0.36
C VAL A 96 18.59 6.90 0.25
N ALA A 97 18.20 5.68 0.64
CA ALA A 97 16.81 5.26 0.72
C ALA A 97 16.00 6.05 1.75
N GLY A 98 16.68 6.66 2.74
CA GLY A 98 16.09 7.59 3.69
C GLY A 98 16.01 9.03 3.19
N SER A 99 16.68 9.40 2.08
CA SER A 99 16.52 10.75 1.51
C SER A 99 15.19 10.86 0.77
N LEU A 100 14.54 12.01 0.96
CA LEU A 100 13.29 12.41 0.31
C LEU A 100 13.61 13.53 -0.68
N ASP A 101 14.44 13.22 -1.66
CA ASP A 101 14.87 14.11 -2.75
C ASP A 101 13.96 14.00 -3.99
N GLY A 102 13.04 13.04 -4.00
CA GLY A 102 11.96 12.94 -4.96
C GLY A 102 10.75 12.22 -4.40
N ILE A 103 9.72 12.09 -5.23
CA ILE A 103 8.47 11.43 -4.86
C ILE A 103 7.83 10.76 -6.07
N PHE A 104 7.26 9.58 -5.83
CA PHE A 104 6.34 8.92 -6.73
C PHE A 104 4.94 8.88 -6.12
N ILE A 105 3.95 9.34 -6.88
CA ILE A 105 2.53 9.12 -6.55
C ILE A 105 2.06 7.92 -7.39
N PRO A 106 1.69 6.77 -6.78
CA PRO A 106 1.50 5.50 -7.50
C PRO A 106 0.13 5.37 -8.19
N HIS A 107 -0.49 6.47 -8.62
CA HIS A 107 -1.84 6.47 -9.20
C HIS A 107 -1.89 6.01 -10.67
N LEU A 108 -1.13 4.99 -11.05
CA LEU A 108 -1.10 4.42 -12.40
C LEU A 108 -2.50 3.93 -12.85
N ARG A 109 -3.34 3.53 -11.90
CA ARG A 109 -4.72 3.05 -12.14
C ARG A 109 -5.74 3.86 -11.34
N GLY A 110 -5.46 5.15 -11.14
CA GLY A 110 -6.24 6.03 -10.25
C GLY A 110 -5.79 5.95 -8.79
N SER A 111 -6.36 6.81 -7.94
CA SER A 111 -6.06 6.87 -6.50
C SER A 111 -6.93 5.93 -5.68
N GLY A 112 -6.42 5.53 -4.51
CA GLY A 112 -7.17 4.83 -3.48
C GLY A 112 -7.99 5.78 -2.58
N PRO A 113 -8.58 5.26 -1.51
CA PRO A 113 -9.09 6.06 -0.39
C PRO A 113 -8.04 7.02 0.19
N PRO A 114 -8.46 8.14 0.81
CA PRO A 114 -9.85 8.55 1.04
C PRO A 114 -10.54 9.13 -0.21
N ASP A 115 -9.77 9.74 -1.11
CA ASP A 115 -10.26 10.47 -2.27
C ASP A 115 -10.10 9.65 -3.55
N ARG A 116 -10.90 8.59 -3.67
CA ARG A 116 -10.85 7.69 -4.83
C ARG A 116 -11.20 8.45 -6.12
N ASN A 117 -10.23 8.56 -7.03
CA ASN A 117 -10.36 9.25 -8.29
C ASN A 117 -9.75 8.42 -9.44
N THR A 118 -10.60 7.93 -10.34
CA THR A 118 -10.22 7.14 -11.53
C THR A 118 -9.48 7.96 -12.59
N TRP A 119 -9.58 9.29 -12.53
CA TRP A 119 -8.86 10.22 -13.40
C TRP A 119 -7.48 10.57 -12.88
N SER A 120 -7.16 10.20 -11.63
CA SER A 120 -5.81 10.40 -11.11
C SER A 120 -4.78 9.61 -11.91
N ARG A 121 -3.55 10.14 -11.97
CA ARG A 121 -2.44 9.61 -12.76
C ARG A 121 -1.19 9.62 -11.92
N ALA A 122 -0.26 8.72 -12.24
CA ALA A 122 1.02 8.67 -11.57
C ALA A 122 1.83 9.95 -11.82
N LEU A 123 2.63 10.33 -10.83
CA LEU A 123 3.53 11.48 -10.88
C LEU A 123 4.88 11.06 -10.34
N ILE A 124 5.96 11.45 -11.04
CA ILE A 124 7.32 11.39 -10.52
C ILE A 124 7.84 12.82 -10.47
N TYR A 125 8.42 13.20 -9.33
CA TYR A 125 9.10 14.48 -9.15
C TYR A 125 10.45 14.25 -8.47
N GLY A 126 11.41 15.15 -8.71
CA GLY A 126 12.76 15.10 -8.10
C GLY A 126 13.84 14.49 -9.00
N LEU A 127 13.58 14.31 -10.30
CA LEU A 127 14.58 13.87 -11.26
C LEU A 127 15.37 15.06 -11.82
N ASP A 128 16.67 14.84 -12.05
CA ASP A 128 17.63 15.73 -12.69
C ASP A 128 18.46 15.00 -13.77
N ASP A 129 19.47 15.65 -14.34
CA ASP A 129 20.33 15.10 -15.40
C ASP A 129 21.28 13.99 -14.92
N LYS A 130 21.35 13.73 -13.61
CA LYS A 130 22.19 12.69 -12.99
C LYS A 130 21.38 11.50 -12.49
N SER A 131 20.05 11.61 -12.50
CA SER A 131 19.14 10.60 -12.00
C SER A 131 19.26 9.29 -12.79
N ARG A 132 19.16 8.17 -12.07
CA ARG A 132 19.34 6.82 -12.63
C ARG A 132 18.06 5.98 -12.46
N PRO A 133 17.92 4.85 -13.18
CA PRO A 133 16.80 3.92 -12.98
C PRO A 133 16.62 3.49 -11.51
N GLU A 134 17.71 3.36 -10.76
CA GLU A 134 17.72 3.06 -9.34
C GLU A 134 17.01 4.13 -8.49
N ASP A 135 17.15 5.41 -8.85
CA ASP A 135 16.46 6.52 -8.17
C ASP A 135 14.95 6.43 -8.40
N VAL A 136 14.54 6.11 -9.62
CA VAL A 136 13.13 5.92 -9.97
C VAL A 136 12.55 4.72 -9.22
N LEU A 137 13.29 3.61 -9.13
CA LEU A 137 12.86 2.42 -8.37
C LEU A 137 12.71 2.75 -6.88
N ARG A 138 13.66 3.49 -6.31
CA ARG A 138 13.61 3.98 -4.93
C ARG A 138 12.35 4.83 -4.70
N PHE A 139 12.07 5.79 -5.58
CA PHE A 139 10.86 6.60 -5.50
C PHE A 139 9.60 5.76 -5.60
N VAL A 140 9.57 4.74 -6.46
CA VAL A 140 8.45 3.80 -6.56
C VAL A 140 8.20 3.10 -5.22
N PHE A 141 9.23 2.52 -4.59
CA PHE A 141 9.06 1.87 -3.28
C PHE A 141 8.63 2.84 -2.18
N GLN A 142 9.24 4.03 -2.10
CA GLN A 142 8.86 5.05 -1.14
C GLN A 142 7.41 5.51 -1.34
N GLY A 143 7.00 5.76 -2.58
CA GLY A 143 5.65 6.17 -2.96
C GLY A 143 4.59 5.14 -2.57
N LEU A 144 4.87 3.85 -2.78
CA LEU A 144 4.00 2.76 -2.34
C LEU A 144 3.87 2.73 -0.80
N CYS A 145 4.98 2.86 -0.07
CA CYS A 145 4.96 2.94 1.39
C CYS A 145 4.17 4.15 1.91
N PHE A 146 4.29 5.31 1.27
CA PHE A 146 3.52 6.50 1.65
C PHE A 146 2.03 6.32 1.39
N GLU A 147 1.65 5.72 0.25
CA GLU A 147 0.25 5.45 -0.06
C GLU A 147 -0.36 4.46 0.94
N LEU A 148 0.39 3.42 1.32
CA LEU A 148 -0.01 2.48 2.39
C LEU A 148 -0.15 3.19 3.74
N LYS A 149 0.79 4.08 4.08
CA LYS A 149 0.74 4.86 5.31
C LYS A 149 -0.49 5.78 5.35
N ASN A 150 -0.81 6.45 4.25
CA ASN A 150 -2.01 7.28 4.13
C ASN A 150 -3.28 6.45 4.35
N LEU A 151 -3.33 5.23 3.80
CA LEU A 151 -4.45 4.32 4.01
C LEU A 151 -4.54 3.85 5.46
N LEU A 152 -3.42 3.55 6.11
CA LEU A 152 -3.39 3.19 7.53
C LEU A 152 -3.89 4.35 8.40
N ASP A 153 -3.43 5.57 8.16
CA ASP A 153 -3.83 6.76 8.90
C ASP A 153 -5.32 7.07 8.74
N LEU A 154 -5.87 6.81 7.56
CA LEU A 154 -7.31 6.88 7.33
C LEU A 154 -8.06 5.89 8.21
N TYR A 155 -7.58 4.65 8.34
CA TYR A 155 -8.20 3.65 9.21
C TYR A 155 -8.14 4.09 10.67
N GLU A 156 -6.97 4.50 11.16
CA GLU A 156 -6.79 4.94 12.54
C GLU A 156 -7.68 6.14 12.87
N THR A 157 -7.82 7.08 11.93
CA THR A 157 -8.71 8.24 12.07
C THR A 157 -10.19 7.84 12.10
N LEU A 158 -10.60 6.92 11.22
CA LEU A 158 -12.01 6.52 11.12
C LEU A 158 -12.47 5.66 12.29
N THR A 159 -11.60 4.78 12.79
CA THR A 159 -11.93 3.84 13.88
C THR A 159 -11.59 4.41 15.26
N GLY A 160 -10.74 5.45 15.34
CA GLY A 160 -10.20 5.96 16.59
C GLY A 160 -9.27 4.95 17.28
N ARG A 161 -8.64 4.06 16.51
CA ARG A 161 -7.75 3.00 17.01
C ARG A 161 -6.36 3.09 16.40
N HIS A 162 -5.40 2.50 17.08
CA HIS A 162 -4.07 2.24 16.54
C HIS A 162 -3.87 0.75 16.32
N TYR A 163 -3.11 0.41 15.28
CA TYR A 163 -2.85 -0.99 14.90
C TYR A 163 -1.38 -1.35 15.13
N PRO A 164 -1.00 -1.78 16.36
CA PRO A 164 0.39 -2.15 16.66
C PRO A 164 0.88 -3.40 15.91
N VAL A 165 -0.04 -4.19 15.34
CA VAL A 165 0.29 -5.43 14.62
C VAL A 165 -0.30 -5.37 13.21
N VAL A 166 0.59 -5.35 12.22
CA VAL A 166 0.24 -5.47 10.80
C VAL A 166 0.57 -6.90 10.36
N ASN A 167 -0.47 -7.71 10.13
CA ASN A 167 -0.33 -9.04 9.57
C ASN A 167 -0.23 -8.92 8.04
N VAL A 168 0.82 -9.46 7.43
CA VAL A 168 1.07 -9.31 5.98
C VAL A 168 0.82 -10.64 5.28
N ILE A 169 0.07 -10.60 4.17
CA ILE A 169 -0.10 -11.75 3.26
C ILE A 169 0.13 -11.33 1.80
N GLY A 170 0.49 -12.31 0.98
CA GLY A 170 0.70 -12.14 -0.45
C GLY A 170 2.13 -11.76 -0.80
N ALA A 171 2.52 -12.06 -2.04
CA ALA A 171 3.85 -11.77 -2.58
C ALA A 171 3.76 -10.41 -3.27
N ALA A 172 4.07 -9.32 -2.56
CA ALA A 172 4.17 -8.01 -3.20
C ALA A 172 5.25 -7.99 -4.30
N VAL A 173 6.28 -8.84 -4.14
CA VAL A 173 7.24 -9.30 -5.15
C VAL A 173 7.84 -10.63 -4.66
#